data_AF-A0A9P7X6N9-F1
#
_entry.id   AF-A0A9P7X6N9-F1
#
_cell.length_a   1.000
_cell.length_b   1.000
_cell.length_c   1.000
_cell.angle_alpha   90.00
_cell.angle_beta   90.00
_cell.angle_gamma   90.00
#
_symmetry.space_group_name_H-M   'P 1'
#
loop_
_entity.id
_entity.type
_entity.pdbx_description
1 polymer ?
#
loop_
_entity_poly.entity_id
_entity_poly.type
_entity_poly.pdbx_seq_one_letter_code
_entity_poly.pdbx_strand_id
1 'polypeptide(L)'
;MATLRETVEHYPYIAVDTEFPGIVARPIGAFKNHNEFQYQTMRCNVELLRVIQIGLTLCDADGNFAPEPCTWQFNFKFDLEEDMIAPESVEQLRLANLDFQRHREFGIIPDQFAELLITSGLVLNDEVTWISYASQNDLGYLLKVLTAAALPTAEVDFHDLLAIWLPRLYDIKYIVRSMRPIKAGLQELAEEFGIARQGQAPQAGINSHMIAAVFFKVRNAFFGGEDIDEAKFSGHIYGISGDSSFMPTNAPNVSTPGGSIGHQQPIHSHLKHDWPR
;
A
#
# COMPACT_ATOMS: atom_id res chain seq x y z
N MET A 1 1.49 16.20 -14.66
CA MET A 1 2.55 15.42 -15.34
C MET A 1 3.78 16.22 -15.70
N ALA A 2 3.70 17.37 -16.37
CA ALA A 2 4.89 18.17 -16.70
C ALA A 2 5.80 18.44 -15.49
N THR A 3 5.26 19.01 -14.41
CA THR A 3 6.01 19.28 -13.17
C THR A 3 6.57 18.03 -12.52
N LEU A 4 5.82 16.92 -12.54
CA LEU A 4 6.24 15.64 -11.94
C LEU A 4 7.49 15.09 -12.64
N ARG A 5 7.58 15.24 -13.97
CA ARG A 5 8.75 14.84 -14.77
C ARG A 5 9.99 15.61 -14.38
N GLU A 6 9.87 16.93 -14.24
CA GLU A 6 10.99 17.79 -13.82
C GLU A 6 11.40 17.50 -12.37
N THR A 7 10.44 17.16 -11.51
CA THR A 7 10.70 16.93 -10.09
C THR A 7 11.45 15.62 -9.87
N VAL A 8 11.13 14.56 -10.62
CA VAL A 8 11.76 13.24 -10.43
C VAL A 8 13.27 13.24 -10.71
N GLU A 9 13.76 14.17 -11.55
CA GLU A 9 15.20 14.31 -11.84
C GLU A 9 16.03 14.72 -10.61
N HIS A 10 15.40 15.41 -9.65
CA HIS A 10 16.05 15.89 -8.43
C HIS A 10 15.56 15.16 -7.17
N TYR A 11 14.37 14.57 -7.23
CA TYR A 11 13.70 13.88 -6.13
C TYR A 11 13.28 12.47 -6.58
N PRO A 12 14.25 11.54 -6.77
CA PRO A 12 14.02 10.26 -7.43
C PRO A 12 13.38 9.19 -6.53
N TYR A 13 13.02 9.51 -5.29
CA TYR A 13 12.28 8.60 -4.41
C TYR A 13 10.79 8.90 -4.49
N ILE A 14 10.01 7.90 -4.92
CA ILE A 14 8.56 8.02 -5.15
C ILE A 14 7.84 7.09 -4.19
N ALA A 15 7.16 7.66 -3.20
CA ALA A 15 6.22 6.91 -2.38
C ALA A 15 4.86 6.81 -3.08
N VAL A 16 4.27 5.61 -3.06
CA VAL A 16 2.98 5.32 -3.69
C VAL A 16 1.99 4.72 -2.69
N ASP A 17 0.73 5.13 -2.83
CA ASP A 17 -0.44 4.55 -2.17
C ASP A 17 -1.65 4.63 -3.12
N THR A 18 -2.64 3.76 -2.94
CA THR A 18 -3.87 3.79 -3.73
C THR A 18 -5.12 3.69 -2.86
N GLU A 19 -6.20 4.36 -3.29
CA GLU A 19 -7.54 4.10 -2.78
C GLU A 19 -8.32 3.31 -3.82
N PHE A 20 -8.97 2.24 -3.38
CA PHE A 20 -9.68 1.29 -4.25
C PHE A 20 -10.91 0.71 -3.53
N PRO A 21 -11.87 0.12 -4.26
CA PRO A 21 -13.19 -0.19 -3.73
C PRO A 21 -13.25 -1.51 -2.92
N GLY A 22 -12.16 -1.86 -2.25
CA GLY A 22 -12.06 -3.01 -1.36
C GLY A 22 -11.86 -4.35 -2.06
N ILE A 23 -12.40 -5.40 -1.44
CA ILE A 23 -12.27 -6.80 -1.85
C ILE A 23 -13.68 -7.41 -1.93
N VAL A 24 -14.10 -7.83 -3.12
CA VAL A 24 -15.44 -8.38 -3.39
C VAL A 24 -15.43 -9.87 -3.70
N ALA A 25 -14.26 -10.45 -4.00
CA ALA A 25 -14.13 -11.84 -4.40
C ALA A 25 -13.03 -12.56 -3.62
N ARG A 26 -13.19 -13.88 -3.46
CA ARG A 26 -12.11 -14.78 -3.02
C ARG A 26 -11.90 -15.86 -4.06
N PRO A 27 -10.65 -16.19 -4.41
CA PRO A 27 -10.38 -17.23 -5.38
C PRO A 27 -10.75 -18.60 -4.80
N ILE A 28 -11.37 -19.45 -5.62
CA ILE A 28 -11.73 -20.82 -5.26
C ILE A 28 -10.72 -21.76 -5.91
N GLY A 29 -10.10 -22.64 -5.11
CA GLY A 29 -9.15 -23.61 -5.62
C GLY A 29 -8.19 -24.14 -4.56
N ALA A 30 -7.26 -24.98 -5.00
CA ALA A 30 -6.11 -25.38 -4.20
C ALA A 30 -4.95 -24.42 -4.46
N PHE A 31 -4.28 -24.00 -3.40
CA PHE A 31 -3.13 -23.10 -3.45
C PHE A 31 -1.94 -23.79 -2.76
N LYS A 32 -0.74 -23.62 -3.31
CA LYS A 32 0.50 -24.22 -2.84
C LYS A 32 0.86 -23.72 -1.44
N ASN A 33 0.66 -22.44 -1.18
CA ASN A 33 0.99 -21.79 0.08
C ASN A 33 0.11 -20.54 0.31
N HIS A 34 0.34 -19.88 1.45
CA HIS A 34 -0.39 -18.67 1.82
C HIS A 34 -0.16 -17.52 0.83
N ASN A 35 1.07 -17.36 0.33
CA ASN A 35 1.43 -16.27 -0.56
C ASN A 35 0.73 -16.39 -1.92
N GLU A 36 0.69 -17.60 -2.49
CA GLU A 36 -0.04 -17.83 -3.75
C GLU A 36 -1.54 -17.54 -3.56
N PHE A 37 -2.12 -17.89 -2.40
CA PHE A 37 -3.50 -17.52 -2.08
C PHE A 37 -3.70 -16.00 -1.98
N GLN A 38 -2.77 -15.28 -1.33
CA GLN A 38 -2.82 -13.82 -1.25
C GLN A 38 -2.69 -13.17 -2.62
N TYR A 39 -1.74 -13.65 -3.44
CA TYR A 39 -1.55 -13.19 -4.80
C TYR A 39 -2.81 -13.42 -5.65
N GLN A 40 -3.39 -14.61 -5.63
CA GLN A 40 -4.63 -14.88 -6.38
C GLN A 40 -5.81 -14.07 -5.87
N THR A 41 -5.85 -13.75 -4.58
CA THR A 41 -6.87 -12.86 -4.00
C THR A 41 -6.71 -11.44 -4.50
N MET A 42 -5.48 -10.89 -4.47
CA MET A 42 -5.18 -9.58 -5.04
C MET A 42 -5.54 -9.56 -6.53
N ARG A 43 -5.01 -10.52 -7.30
CA ARG A 43 -5.20 -10.62 -8.75
C ARG A 43 -6.68 -10.57 -9.12
N CYS A 44 -7.51 -11.45 -8.55
CA CYS A 44 -8.91 -11.50 -8.95
C CYS A 44 -9.69 -10.23 -8.61
N ASN A 45 -9.36 -9.55 -7.51
CA ASN A 45 -10.04 -8.30 -7.15
C ASN A 45 -9.54 -7.13 -7.99
N VAL A 46 -8.24 -7.01 -8.21
CA VAL A 46 -7.67 -5.96 -9.08
C VAL A 46 -8.21 -6.08 -10.51
N GLU A 47 -8.44 -7.30 -11.03
CA GLU A 47 -9.08 -7.49 -12.33
C GLU A 47 -10.53 -6.98 -12.36
N LEU A 48 -11.32 -7.32 -11.34
CA LEU A 48 -12.74 -7.00 -11.26
C LEU A 48 -13.02 -5.52 -10.98
N LEU A 49 -12.14 -4.88 -10.21
CA LEU A 49 -12.37 -3.57 -9.63
C LEU A 49 -11.57 -2.48 -10.35
N ARG A 50 -11.94 -1.22 -10.10
CA ARG A 50 -11.29 -0.03 -10.65
C ARG A 50 -10.61 0.75 -9.53
N VAL A 51 -9.38 1.21 -9.77
CA VAL A 51 -8.68 2.13 -8.86
C VAL A 51 -9.44 3.45 -8.78
N ILE A 52 -9.47 4.07 -7.61
CA ILE A 52 -10.18 5.34 -7.36
C ILE A 52 -9.19 6.49 -7.24
N GLN A 53 -8.10 6.29 -6.48
CA GLN A 53 -7.02 7.27 -6.37
C GLN A 53 -5.65 6.60 -6.45
N ILE A 54 -4.67 7.33 -6.99
CA ILE A 54 -3.23 7.02 -6.84
C ILE A 54 -2.56 8.27 -6.26
N GLY A 55 -1.84 8.10 -5.16
CA GLY A 55 -1.04 9.15 -4.52
C GLY A 55 0.43 8.91 -4.80
N LEU A 56 1.13 9.94 -5.25
CA LEU A 56 2.58 9.92 -5.45
C LEU A 56 3.22 11.06 -4.66
N THR A 57 4.22 10.75 -3.85
CA THR A 57 5.02 11.76 -3.14
C THR A 57 6.49 11.63 -3.48
N LEU A 58 7.12 12.74 -3.87
CA LEU A 58 8.52 12.78 -4.30
C LEU A 58 9.42 13.37 -3.21
N CYS A 59 10.56 12.73 -3.02
CA CYS A 59 11.62 13.12 -2.11
C CYS A 59 13.00 12.73 -2.66
N ASP A 60 14.05 13.32 -2.09
CA ASP A 60 15.43 13.02 -2.47
C ASP A 60 16.00 11.84 -1.67
N ALA A 61 17.26 11.49 -1.92
CA ALA A 61 17.93 10.40 -1.25
C ALA A 61 18.17 10.62 0.26
N ASP A 62 18.02 11.85 0.74
CA ASP A 62 18.16 12.20 2.16
C ASP A 62 16.79 12.28 2.87
N GLY A 63 15.70 12.11 2.13
CA GLY A 63 14.33 12.19 2.62
C GLY A 63 13.80 13.60 2.70
N ASN A 64 14.42 14.57 2.02
CA ASN A 64 13.85 15.90 1.86
C ASN A 64 12.76 15.85 0.78
N PHE A 65 11.57 16.33 1.12
CA PHE A 65 10.48 16.45 0.17
C PHE A 65 10.80 17.48 -0.92
N ALA A 66 10.27 17.26 -2.12
CA ALA A 66 10.31 18.26 -3.18
C ALA A 66 9.67 19.60 -2.72
N PRO A 67 10.05 20.74 -3.31
CA PRO A 67 9.32 21.98 -3.13
C PRO A 67 7.85 21.80 -3.53
N GLU A 68 6.93 22.52 -2.89
CA GLU A 68 5.51 22.34 -3.16
C GLU A 68 5.16 22.61 -4.65
N PRO A 69 4.34 21.75 -5.27
CA PRO A 69 3.76 20.53 -4.69
C PRO A 69 4.77 19.37 -4.65
N CYS A 70 4.88 18.69 -3.49
CA CYS A 70 5.67 17.46 -3.34
C CYS A 70 4.86 16.18 -3.51
N THR A 71 3.53 16.31 -3.49
CA THR A 71 2.57 15.20 -3.52
C THR A 71 1.50 15.48 -4.56
N TRP A 72 1.20 14.45 -5.35
CA TRP A 72 0.14 14.47 -6.36
C TRP A 72 -0.86 13.37 -6.06
N GLN A 73 -2.13 13.76 -6.00
CA GLN A 73 -3.25 12.83 -5.89
C GLN A 73 -4.01 12.80 -7.20
N PHE A 74 -3.94 11.67 -7.89
CA PHE A 74 -4.67 11.39 -9.12
C PHE A 74 -6.02 10.78 -8.76
N ASN A 75 -7.10 11.42 -9.19
CA ASN A 75 -8.46 10.98 -8.93
C ASN A 75 -9.01 10.38 -10.23
N PHE A 76 -9.28 9.08 -10.24
CA PHE A 76 -9.69 8.33 -11.43
C PHE A 76 -11.20 8.32 -11.61
N LYS A 77 -11.65 8.09 -12.84
CA LYS A 77 -13.07 7.96 -13.14
C LYS A 77 -13.66 6.75 -12.41
N PHE A 78 -14.69 7.01 -11.62
CA PHE A 78 -15.38 5.99 -10.82
C PHE A 78 -16.84 6.39 -10.64
N ASP A 79 -17.76 5.44 -10.81
CA ASP A 79 -19.20 5.65 -10.69
C ASP A 79 -19.82 4.62 -9.74
N LEU A 80 -20.35 5.07 -8.60
CA LEU A 80 -20.97 4.18 -7.61
C LEU A 80 -22.21 3.42 -8.12
N GLU A 81 -22.81 3.88 -9.22
CA GLU A 81 -23.97 3.23 -9.84
C GLU A 81 -23.57 2.13 -10.83
N GLU A 82 -22.41 2.25 -11.47
CA GLU A 82 -21.94 1.34 -12.52
C GLU A 82 -20.83 0.40 -12.04
N ASP A 83 -19.97 0.86 -11.14
CA ASP A 83 -18.76 0.16 -10.71
C ASP A 83 -19.00 -0.71 -9.48
N MET A 84 -18.36 -1.88 -9.46
CA MET A 84 -18.39 -2.77 -8.32
C MET A 84 -17.60 -2.19 -7.14
N ILE A 85 -18.17 -2.34 -5.95
CA ILE A 85 -17.55 -1.89 -4.69
C ILE A 85 -17.97 -2.78 -3.52
N ALA A 86 -17.02 -3.04 -2.63
CA ALA A 86 -17.30 -3.71 -1.36
C ALA A 86 -18.16 -2.77 -0.48
N PRO A 87 -19.29 -3.23 0.08
CA PRO A 87 -20.17 -2.40 0.90
C PRO A 87 -19.45 -1.67 2.04
N GLU A 88 -18.49 -2.33 2.70
CA GLU A 88 -17.71 -1.74 3.78
C GLU A 88 -16.78 -0.61 3.30
N SER A 89 -16.29 -0.71 2.07
CA SER A 89 -15.41 0.31 1.47
C SER A 89 -16.17 1.58 1.08
N VAL A 90 -17.46 1.50 0.75
CA VAL A 90 -18.27 2.69 0.45
C VAL A 90 -18.25 3.67 1.63
N GLU A 91 -18.52 3.17 2.83
CA GLU A 91 -18.57 4.01 4.03
C GLU A 91 -17.19 4.53 4.42
N GLN A 92 -16.15 3.72 4.28
CA GLN A 92 -14.77 4.16 4.53
C GLN A 92 -14.34 5.28 3.57
N LEU A 93 -14.65 5.16 2.28
CA LEU A 93 -14.29 6.16 1.29
C LEU A 93 -15.11 7.46 1.42
N ARG A 94 -16.38 7.36 1.88
CA ARG A 94 -17.17 8.54 2.25
C ARG A 94 -16.60 9.24 3.48
N LEU A 95 -16.17 8.49 4.50
CA LEU A 95 -15.48 9.05 5.68
C LEU A 95 -14.10 9.64 5.31
N ALA A 96 -13.46 9.11 4.27
CA ALA A 96 -12.28 9.69 3.63
C ALA A 96 -12.57 10.99 2.84
N ASN A 97 -13.84 11.41 2.75
CA ASN A 97 -14.29 12.62 2.08
C ASN A 97 -14.00 12.62 0.57
N LEU A 98 -14.13 11.45 -0.08
CA LEU A 98 -14.06 11.36 -1.54
C LEU A 98 -15.35 11.89 -2.17
N ASP A 99 -15.18 12.80 -3.13
CA ASP A 99 -16.28 13.35 -3.92
C ASP A 99 -16.55 12.46 -5.15
N PHE A 100 -17.38 11.44 -4.96
CA PHE A 100 -17.73 10.49 -6.01
C PHE A 100 -18.43 11.14 -7.22
N GLN A 101 -19.13 12.26 -7.03
CA GLN A 101 -19.69 13.00 -8.15
C GLN A 101 -18.57 13.56 -9.03
N ARG A 102 -17.54 14.15 -8.41
CA ARG A 102 -16.35 14.62 -9.13
C ARG A 102 -15.58 13.48 -9.80
N HIS A 103 -15.44 12.33 -9.15
CA HIS A 103 -14.83 11.14 -9.78
C HIS A 103 -15.61 10.73 -11.03
N ARG A 104 -16.95 10.69 -10.98
CA ARG A 104 -17.80 10.35 -12.12
C ARG A 104 -17.63 11.33 -13.28
N GLU A 105 -17.70 12.63 -13.00
CA GLU A 105 -17.74 13.69 -14.01
C GLU A 105 -16.35 14.07 -14.55
N PHE A 106 -15.35 14.14 -13.69
CA PHE A 106 -14.02 14.71 -13.99
C PHE A 106 -12.85 13.76 -13.72
N GLY A 107 -13.14 12.52 -13.32
CA GLY A 107 -12.09 11.55 -13.02
C GLY A 107 -11.23 11.21 -14.23
N ILE A 108 -9.95 10.97 -13.96
CA ILE A 108 -8.93 10.64 -14.95
C ILE A 108 -9.25 9.26 -15.55
N ILE A 109 -9.12 9.14 -16.87
CA ILE A 109 -9.18 7.85 -17.55
C ILE A 109 -7.84 7.13 -17.35
N PRO A 110 -7.83 5.87 -16.85
CA PRO A 110 -6.59 5.14 -16.56
C PRO A 110 -5.58 5.12 -17.72
N ASP A 111 -6.05 4.88 -18.94
CA ASP A 111 -5.17 4.79 -20.11
C ASP A 111 -4.45 6.11 -20.43
N GLN A 112 -5.13 7.25 -20.21
CA GLN A 112 -4.53 8.58 -20.39
C GLN A 112 -3.47 8.87 -19.32
N PHE A 113 -3.70 8.39 -18.09
CA PHE A 113 -2.69 8.48 -17.04
C PHE A 113 -1.47 7.62 -17.37
N ALA A 114 -1.71 6.37 -17.81
CA ALA A 114 -0.65 5.44 -18.17
C ALA A 114 0.23 5.99 -19.30
N GLU A 115 -0.37 6.52 -20.38
CA GLU A 115 0.36 7.13 -21.50
C GLU A 115 1.36 8.20 -21.04
N LEU A 116 0.93 9.08 -20.14
CA LEU A 116 1.77 10.15 -19.61
C LEU A 116 2.80 9.63 -18.60
N LEU A 117 2.46 8.63 -17.79
CA LEU A 117 3.37 8.06 -16.78
C LEU A 117 4.50 7.25 -17.42
N ILE A 118 4.21 6.47 -18.47
CA ILE A 118 5.21 5.64 -19.16
C ILE A 118 6.36 6.49 -19.73
N THR A 119 6.04 7.67 -20.26
CA THR A 119 7.01 8.59 -20.89
C THR A 119 7.55 9.65 -19.92
N SER A 120 7.30 9.49 -18.63
CA SER A 120 7.63 10.49 -17.61
C SER A 120 9.02 10.38 -17.01
N GLY A 121 9.66 9.20 -17.15
CA GLY A 121 10.89 8.87 -16.43
C GLY A 121 10.68 8.33 -15.01
N LEU A 122 9.42 8.25 -14.52
CA LEU A 122 9.11 7.70 -13.20
C LEU A 122 9.12 6.16 -13.15
N VAL A 123 8.82 5.51 -14.29
CA VAL A 123 8.80 4.05 -14.45
C VAL A 123 9.82 3.65 -15.51
N LEU A 124 10.20 2.37 -15.55
CA LEU A 124 11.22 1.84 -16.48
C LEU A 124 12.57 2.57 -16.33
N ASN A 125 12.88 3.07 -15.13
CA ASN A 125 14.05 3.88 -14.85
C ASN A 125 14.77 3.37 -13.59
N ASP A 126 16.00 2.89 -13.77
CA ASP A 126 16.84 2.36 -12.68
C ASP A 126 17.32 3.46 -11.73
N GLU A 127 17.23 4.74 -12.09
CA GLU A 127 17.59 5.86 -11.24
C GLU A 127 16.47 6.27 -10.27
N VAL A 128 15.27 5.72 -10.44
CA VAL A 128 14.12 5.98 -9.56
C VAL A 128 13.96 4.86 -8.53
N THR A 129 13.58 5.23 -7.31
CA THR A 129 13.30 4.29 -6.22
C THR A 129 11.84 4.43 -5.78
N TRP A 130 11.08 3.37 -5.94
CA TRP A 130 9.70 3.29 -5.48
C TRP A 130 9.64 2.82 -4.02
N ILE A 131 8.78 3.47 -3.24
CA ILE A 131 8.55 3.17 -1.82
C ILE A 131 7.05 2.91 -1.64
N SER A 132 6.72 1.86 -0.90
CA SER A 132 5.34 1.51 -0.61
C SER A 132 5.18 0.90 0.79
N TYR A 133 3.94 0.61 1.20
CA TYR A 133 3.66 -0.06 2.46
C TYR A 133 2.55 -1.09 2.29
N ALA A 134 2.80 -2.38 2.56
CA ALA A 134 1.79 -3.44 2.48
C ALA A 134 1.07 -3.48 1.11
N SER A 135 1.87 -3.47 0.06
CA SER A 135 1.52 -2.79 -1.20
C SER A 135 1.03 -3.69 -2.33
N GLN A 136 0.65 -4.93 -2.02
CA GLN A 136 0.25 -5.90 -3.06
C GLN A 136 -0.90 -5.39 -3.94
N ASN A 137 -1.87 -4.67 -3.37
CA ASN A 137 -2.99 -4.12 -4.15
C ASN A 137 -2.56 -2.86 -4.92
N ASP A 138 -1.80 -1.96 -4.29
CA ASP A 138 -1.32 -0.72 -4.90
C ASP A 138 -0.52 -1.01 -6.18
N LEU A 139 0.41 -1.95 -6.08
CA LEU A 139 1.26 -2.38 -7.18
C LEU A 139 0.49 -3.18 -8.21
N GLY A 140 -0.51 -3.97 -7.79
CA GLY A 140 -1.44 -4.64 -8.70
C GLY A 140 -2.21 -3.64 -9.57
N TYR A 141 -2.82 -2.61 -8.96
CA TYR A 141 -3.53 -1.57 -9.70
C TYR A 141 -2.60 -0.76 -10.58
N LEU A 142 -1.45 -0.33 -10.07
CA LEU A 142 -0.47 0.43 -10.84
C LEU A 142 -0.02 -0.37 -12.08
N LEU A 143 0.29 -1.65 -11.92
CA LEU A 143 0.70 -2.51 -13.03
C LEU A 143 -0.43 -2.76 -14.03
N LYS A 144 -1.67 -2.98 -13.57
CA LYS A 144 -2.85 -3.08 -14.44
C LYS A 144 -3.03 -1.82 -15.28
N VAL A 145 -2.89 -0.64 -14.66
CA VAL A 145 -2.98 0.65 -15.36
C VAL A 145 -1.86 0.81 -16.38
N LEU A 146 -0.60 0.54 -16.01
CA LEU A 146 0.56 0.69 -16.89
C LEU A 146 0.53 -0.25 -18.10
N THR A 147 0.02 -1.47 -17.91
CA THR A 147 0.03 -2.50 -18.95
C THR A 147 -1.25 -2.55 -19.79
N ALA A 148 -2.34 -1.95 -19.29
CA ALA A 148 -3.68 -2.08 -19.86
C ALA A 148 -4.08 -3.55 -20.16
N ALA A 149 -3.54 -4.48 -19.36
CA ALA A 149 -3.68 -5.91 -19.54
C ALA A 149 -4.08 -6.58 -18.23
N ALA A 150 -4.59 -7.80 -18.35
CA ALA A 150 -4.82 -8.64 -17.19
C ALA A 150 -3.48 -8.94 -16.48
N LEU A 151 -3.50 -8.90 -15.16
CA LEU A 151 -2.36 -9.29 -14.34
C LEU A 151 -1.95 -10.75 -14.64
N PRO A 152 -0.64 -11.07 -14.56
CA PRO A 152 -0.14 -12.41 -14.82
C PRO A 152 -0.86 -13.49 -14.01
N THR A 153 -0.91 -14.72 -14.49
CA THR A 153 -1.61 -15.79 -13.73
C THR A 153 -0.74 -16.33 -12.59
N ALA A 154 0.57 -16.41 -12.80
CA ALA A 154 1.52 -16.86 -11.78
C ALA A 154 2.13 -15.66 -11.03
N GLU A 155 2.34 -15.84 -9.73
CA GLU A 155 2.97 -14.84 -8.85
C GLU A 155 4.38 -14.44 -9.31
N VAL A 156 5.16 -15.41 -9.79
CA VAL A 156 6.52 -15.17 -10.30
C VAL A 156 6.52 -14.25 -11.52
N ASP A 157 5.61 -14.47 -12.47
CA ASP A 157 5.50 -13.64 -13.68
C ASP A 157 5.07 -12.21 -13.33
N PHE A 158 4.29 -12.02 -12.25
CA PHE A 158 3.96 -10.70 -11.74
C PHE A 158 5.17 -9.98 -11.15
N HIS A 159 5.99 -10.67 -10.35
CA HIS A 159 7.23 -10.10 -9.84
C HIS A 159 8.22 -9.77 -10.96
N ASP A 160 8.39 -10.67 -11.93
CA ASP A 160 9.27 -10.46 -13.08
C ASP A 160 8.83 -9.25 -13.91
N LEU A 161 7.53 -9.12 -14.16
CA LEU A 161 6.98 -7.97 -14.88
C LEU A 161 7.13 -6.68 -14.07
N LEU A 162 6.86 -6.72 -12.77
CA LEU A 162 6.98 -5.57 -11.90
C LEU A 162 8.43 -5.07 -11.82
N ALA A 163 9.41 -5.96 -11.78
CA ALA A 163 10.83 -5.62 -11.77
C ALA A 163 11.28 -4.90 -13.04
N ILE A 164 10.60 -5.11 -14.18
CA ILE A 164 10.84 -4.32 -15.40
C ILE A 164 10.29 -2.90 -15.21
N TRP A 165 9.06 -2.77 -14.73
CA TRP A 165 8.38 -1.48 -14.59
C TRP A 165 8.93 -0.61 -13.46
N LEU A 166 9.29 -1.21 -12.33
CA LEU A 166 9.75 -0.57 -11.10
C LEU A 166 11.05 -1.25 -10.62
N PRO A 167 12.20 -0.97 -11.25
CA PRO A 167 13.44 -1.72 -11.01
C PRO A 167 13.94 -1.69 -9.57
N ARG A 168 13.70 -0.58 -8.86
CA ARG A 168 13.98 -0.44 -7.43
C ARG A 168 12.71 -0.14 -6.68
N LEU A 169 12.28 -1.08 -5.84
CA LEU A 169 11.01 -1.01 -5.10
C LEU A 169 11.19 -1.54 -3.68
N TYR A 170 10.79 -0.75 -2.68
CA TYR A 170 10.86 -1.12 -1.28
C TYR A 170 9.49 -1.09 -0.61
N ASP A 171 9.00 -2.26 -0.18
CA ASP A 171 7.84 -2.35 0.71
C ASP A 171 8.29 -2.24 2.17
N ILE A 172 7.93 -1.12 2.81
CA ILE A 172 8.30 -0.83 4.20
C ILE A 172 7.83 -1.95 5.14
N LYS A 173 6.65 -2.53 4.93
CA LYS A 173 6.13 -3.57 5.83
C LYS A 173 6.92 -4.86 5.70
N TYR A 174 7.38 -5.19 4.49
CA TYR A 174 8.29 -6.32 4.27
C TYR A 174 9.64 -6.09 4.98
N ILE A 175 10.23 -4.91 4.81
CA ILE A 175 11.50 -4.53 5.45
C ILE A 175 11.38 -4.64 6.98
N VAL A 176 10.41 -3.95 7.58
CA VAL A 176 10.28 -3.92 9.05
C VAL A 176 9.99 -5.31 9.60
N ARG A 177 9.19 -6.13 8.89
CA ARG A 177 8.91 -7.50 9.33
C ARG A 177 10.14 -8.42 9.32
N SER A 178 11.09 -8.15 8.43
CA SER A 178 12.36 -8.87 8.38
C SER A 178 13.30 -8.50 9.53
N MET A 179 13.06 -7.38 10.22
CA MET A 179 13.83 -6.93 11.37
C MET A 179 13.17 -7.28 12.70
N ARG A 180 11.83 -7.23 12.77
CA ARG A 180 11.06 -7.54 13.97
C ARG A 180 9.63 -7.97 13.66
N PRO A 181 8.96 -8.73 14.55
CA PRO A 181 7.53 -8.95 14.44
C PRO A 181 6.76 -7.62 14.47
N ILE A 182 5.92 -7.40 13.47
CA ILE A 182 5.05 -6.22 13.38
C ILE A 182 3.66 -6.66 12.91
N LYS A 183 2.62 -6.25 13.64
CA LYS A 183 1.23 -6.34 13.21
C LYS A 183 0.64 -4.99 12.81
N ALA A 184 1.38 -3.92 13.10
CA ALA A 184 0.91 -2.56 12.99
C ALA A 184 0.54 -2.18 11.55
N GLY A 185 -0.40 -1.25 11.41
CA GLY A 185 -0.69 -0.55 10.16
C GLY A 185 0.28 0.61 9.91
N LEU A 186 0.14 1.29 8.76
CA LEU A 186 0.98 2.45 8.42
C LEU A 186 0.86 3.57 9.46
N GLN A 187 -0.36 3.89 9.88
CA GLN A 187 -0.63 4.95 10.86
C GLN A 187 0.05 4.67 12.22
N GLU A 188 -0.11 3.45 12.74
CA GLU A 188 0.50 3.03 13.99
C GLU A 188 2.04 3.04 13.91
N LEU A 189 2.61 2.65 12.76
CA LEU A 189 4.05 2.73 12.54
C LEU A 189 4.54 4.18 12.45
N ALA A 190 3.76 5.07 11.81
CA ALA A 190 4.07 6.49 11.74
C ALA A 190 4.08 7.13 13.14
N GLU A 191 3.09 6.79 13.98
CA GLU A 191 3.01 7.24 15.38
C GLU A 191 4.20 6.76 16.21
N GLU A 192 4.65 5.51 16.03
CA GLU A 192 5.85 4.98 16.69
C GLU A 192 7.11 5.81 16.35
N PHE A 193 7.21 6.32 15.12
CA PHE A 193 8.29 7.19 14.68
C PHE A 193 8.04 8.70 14.92
N GLY A 194 6.94 9.06 15.61
CA GLY A 194 6.59 10.44 15.91
C GLY A 194 6.19 11.27 14.69
N ILE A 195 5.71 10.63 13.63
CA ILE A 195 5.23 11.30 12.42
C ILE A 195 3.73 11.61 12.58
N ALA A 196 3.38 12.89 12.56
CA ALA A 196 1.99 13.31 12.57
C ALA A 196 1.35 13.13 11.19
N ARG A 197 0.11 12.62 11.15
CA ARG A 197 -0.68 12.56 9.91
C ARG A 197 -0.99 13.98 9.44
N GLN A 198 -0.77 14.23 8.15
CA GLN A 198 -1.24 15.45 7.49
C GLN A 198 -2.67 15.24 6.97
N GLY A 199 -3.60 16.11 7.32
CA GLY A 199 -5.01 15.97 6.94
C GLY A 199 -5.82 15.07 7.87
N GLN A 200 -7.15 15.11 7.72
CA GLN A 200 -8.09 14.49 8.67
C GLN A 200 -8.42 13.04 8.31
N ALA A 201 -8.43 12.68 7.03
CA ALA A 201 -8.91 11.39 6.56
C ALA A 201 -7.90 10.72 5.60
N PRO A 202 -7.79 9.38 5.60
CA PRO A 202 -6.88 8.68 4.70
C PRO A 202 -7.32 8.89 3.26
N GLN A 203 -6.43 9.44 2.44
CA GLN A 203 -6.54 9.49 0.99
C GLN A 203 -5.17 9.14 0.42
N ALA A 204 -5.12 8.67 -0.83
CA ALA A 204 -3.90 8.15 -1.42
C ALA A 204 -2.73 9.15 -1.33
N GLY A 205 -2.95 10.45 -1.58
CA GLY A 205 -1.89 11.46 -1.48
C GLY A 205 -1.39 11.67 -0.03
N ILE A 206 -2.30 11.66 0.94
CA ILE A 206 -1.94 11.80 2.37
C ILE A 206 -1.12 10.60 2.83
N ASN A 207 -1.54 9.40 2.43
CA ASN A 207 -0.86 8.17 2.78
C ASN A 207 0.50 8.05 2.08
N SER A 208 0.61 8.39 0.79
CA SER A 208 1.89 8.37 0.07
C SER A 208 2.92 9.30 0.73
N HIS A 209 2.48 10.46 1.21
CA HIS A 209 3.36 11.36 1.95
C HIS A 209 3.83 10.75 3.27
N MET A 210 2.92 10.09 4.01
CA MET A 210 3.26 9.37 5.24
C MET A 210 4.20 8.19 4.98
N ILE A 211 4.00 7.44 3.90
CA ILE A 211 4.88 6.34 3.46
C ILE A 211 6.29 6.86 3.23
N ALA A 212 6.47 7.95 2.48
CA ALA A 212 7.77 8.58 2.28
C ALA A 212 8.44 8.94 3.62
N ALA A 213 7.73 9.64 4.51
CA ALA A 213 8.26 10.03 5.82
C ALA A 213 8.68 8.80 6.68
N VAL A 214 7.85 7.76 6.70
CA VAL A 214 8.12 6.53 7.46
C VAL A 214 9.32 5.79 6.89
N PHE A 215 9.48 5.71 5.57
CA PHE A 215 10.60 5.02 4.95
C PHE A 215 11.96 5.55 5.43
N PHE A 216 12.16 6.86 5.42
CA PHE A 216 13.43 7.43 5.86
C PHE A 216 13.65 7.27 7.38
N LYS A 217 12.59 7.24 8.19
CA LYS A 217 12.72 6.87 9.62
C LYS A 217 13.11 5.40 9.80
N VAL A 218 12.54 4.49 9.02
CA VAL A 218 12.88 3.06 9.00
C VAL A 218 14.33 2.86 8.54
N ARG A 219 14.75 3.53 7.45
CA ARG A 219 16.13 3.50 6.97
C ARG A 219 17.12 3.94 8.04
N ASN A 220 16.85 5.07 8.69
CA ASN A 220 17.69 5.57 9.78
C ASN A 220 17.73 4.60 10.99
N ALA A 221 16.58 4.06 11.39
CA ALA A 221 16.48 3.22 12.59
C ALA A 221 17.12 1.84 12.43
N PHE A 222 16.99 1.20 11.26
CA PHE A 222 17.43 -0.18 11.04
C PHE A 222 18.70 -0.31 10.20
N PHE A 223 19.09 0.74 9.48
CA PHE A 223 20.24 0.73 8.57
C PHE A 223 21.20 1.89 8.84
N GLY A 224 21.03 2.64 9.93
CA GLY A 224 21.93 3.76 10.28
C GLY A 224 21.90 4.93 9.29
N GLY A 225 20.91 4.97 8.39
CA GLY A 225 20.82 5.96 7.31
C GLY A 225 21.59 5.58 6.06
N GLU A 226 22.27 4.44 6.05
CA GLU A 226 22.93 3.89 4.86
C GLU A 226 21.92 3.26 3.89
N ASP A 227 22.40 2.91 2.70
CA ASP A 227 21.60 2.25 1.68
C ASP A 227 21.09 0.89 2.14
N ILE A 228 19.85 0.59 1.74
CA ILE A 228 19.21 -0.70 2.02
C ILE A 228 19.77 -1.73 1.05
N ASP A 229 20.09 -2.94 1.54
CA ASP A 229 20.56 -4.05 0.72
C ASP A 229 19.52 -4.43 -0.35
N GLU A 230 19.74 -3.96 -1.59
CA GLU A 230 18.87 -4.19 -2.73
C GLU A 230 18.61 -5.67 -2.97
N ALA A 231 19.65 -6.52 -2.87
CA ALA A 231 19.53 -7.95 -3.12
C ALA A 231 18.63 -8.67 -2.12
N LYS A 232 18.44 -8.08 -0.93
CA LYS A 232 17.62 -8.64 0.14
C LYS A 232 16.21 -8.06 0.20
N PHE A 233 16.04 -6.80 -0.20
CA PHE A 233 14.79 -6.06 0.05
C PHE A 233 14.12 -5.49 -1.19
N SER A 234 14.85 -5.23 -2.28
CA SER A 234 14.25 -4.65 -3.48
C SER A 234 13.33 -5.67 -4.17
N GLY A 235 12.17 -5.21 -4.64
CA GLY A 235 11.18 -6.01 -5.36
C GLY A 235 10.35 -6.97 -4.49
N HIS A 236 10.66 -7.07 -3.19
CA HIS A 236 9.91 -7.90 -2.26
C HIS A 236 8.70 -7.15 -1.68
N ILE A 237 7.54 -7.80 -1.73
CA ILE A 237 6.24 -7.23 -1.36
C ILE A 237 5.65 -8.02 -0.20
N TYR A 238 5.17 -7.32 0.82
CA TYR A 238 4.59 -7.96 1.98
C TYR A 238 3.38 -8.84 1.60
N GLY A 239 3.34 -10.06 2.13
CA GLY A 239 2.19 -10.97 1.98
C GLY A 239 2.15 -11.79 0.69
N ILE A 240 2.93 -11.41 -0.33
CA ILE A 240 3.06 -12.20 -1.58
C ILE A 240 4.49 -12.66 -1.82
N SER A 241 5.52 -11.91 -1.42
CA SER A 241 6.89 -12.44 -1.46
C SER A 241 7.14 -13.45 -0.34
N GLY A 242 7.88 -14.52 -0.64
CA GLY A 242 8.30 -15.50 0.35
C GLY A 242 9.04 -14.85 1.52
N ASP A 243 8.70 -15.21 2.76
CA ASP A 243 9.45 -14.77 3.94
C ASP A 243 10.84 -15.42 3.92
N SER A 244 11.83 -14.77 3.31
CA SER A 244 13.20 -15.30 3.21
C SER A 244 14.03 -15.11 4.49
N SER A 245 13.51 -14.41 5.51
CA SER A 245 14.32 -14.02 6.66
C SER A 245 13.58 -13.94 8.00
N PHE A 246 12.97 -15.03 8.46
CA PHE A 246 12.95 -15.27 9.91
C PHE A 246 14.22 -16.03 10.29
N MET A 247 15.27 -15.30 10.65
CA MET A 247 16.30 -15.86 11.54
C MET A 247 15.67 -15.88 12.93
N PRO A 248 15.33 -17.04 13.53
CA PRO A 248 14.86 -17.07 14.90
C PRO A 248 16.04 -16.68 15.78
N THR A 249 16.02 -15.47 16.33
CA THR A 249 16.91 -15.15 17.45
C THR A 249 16.44 -15.97 18.64
N ASN A 250 17.32 -16.86 19.13
CA ASN A 250 17.08 -17.72 20.28
C ASN A 250 16.50 -16.93 21.46
N ALA A 251 15.21 -17.11 21.74
CA ALA A 251 14.62 -16.71 23.01
C ALA A 251 14.90 -17.82 24.05
N PRO A 252 15.35 -17.49 25.27
CA PRO A 252 15.60 -18.51 26.29
C PRO A 252 14.28 -19.18 26.71
N ASN A 253 14.32 -20.51 26.83
CA ASN A 253 13.24 -21.36 27.31
C ASN A 253 12.56 -20.76 28.55
N VAL A 254 11.29 -20.39 28.43
CA VAL A 254 10.40 -20.22 29.57
C VAL A 254 9.42 -21.37 29.56
N SER A 255 9.65 -22.30 30.48
CA SER A 255 8.78 -23.40 30.86
C SER A 255 7.38 -22.91 31.19
N THR A 256 6.37 -23.51 30.56
CA THR A 256 4.97 -23.43 30.95
C THR A 256 4.73 -24.09 32.32
N PRO A 257 3.88 -23.50 33.18
CA PRO A 257 3.04 -24.27 34.07
C PRO A 257 1.57 -24.17 33.61
N GLY A 258 0.94 -25.32 33.44
CA GLY A 258 -0.49 -25.43 33.13
C GLY A 258 -1.39 -25.08 34.32
N GLY A 259 -2.70 -25.00 34.06
CA GLY A 259 -3.71 -25.06 35.12
C GLY A 259 -5.02 -24.33 34.84
N SER A 260 -5.98 -25.10 34.34
CA SER A 260 -7.38 -25.16 34.83
C SER A 260 -8.45 -24.14 34.39
N ILE A 261 -9.59 -24.80 34.11
CA ILE A 261 -10.91 -24.35 33.69
C ILE A 261 -11.66 -23.67 34.85
N GLY A 262 -12.47 -22.65 34.54
CA GLY A 262 -13.46 -22.09 35.46
C GLY A 262 -14.60 -21.36 34.73
N HIS A 263 -15.79 -21.96 34.73
CA HIS A 263 -17.06 -21.34 34.35
C HIS A 263 -17.44 -20.19 35.29
N GLN A 264 -18.07 -19.13 34.76
CA GLN A 264 -19.18 -18.43 35.43
C GLN A 264 -20.04 -17.60 34.46
N GLN A 265 -21.33 -17.49 34.82
CA GLN A 265 -22.50 -17.05 34.07
C GLN A 265 -22.72 -15.52 34.00
N PRO A 266 -23.69 -15.02 33.19
CA PRO A 266 -23.80 -13.62 32.80
C PRO A 266 -24.58 -12.75 33.80
N ILE A 267 -24.24 -11.45 33.85
CA ILE A 267 -24.96 -10.44 34.63
C ILE A 267 -25.72 -9.51 33.67
N HIS A 268 -27.05 -9.45 33.86
CA HIS A 268 -27.92 -8.40 33.31
C HIS A 268 -27.71 -7.09 34.08
N SER A 269 -27.67 -5.95 33.38
CA SER A 269 -28.18 -4.70 33.92
C SER A 269 -28.61 -3.74 32.81
N HIS A 270 -29.82 -3.22 32.98
CA HIS A 270 -30.51 -2.19 32.22
C HIS A 270 -29.68 -0.92 32.00
N LEU A 271 -29.89 -0.25 30.87
CA LEU A 271 -29.95 1.21 30.75
C LEU A 271 -30.70 1.58 29.46
N LYS A 272 -31.87 2.20 29.61
CA LYS A 272 -32.55 3.01 28.59
C LYS A 272 -31.86 4.37 28.56
N HIS A 273 -31.69 4.99 27.40
CA HIS A 273 -31.86 6.44 27.25
C HIS A 273 -32.12 6.84 25.79
N ASP A 274 -32.99 7.83 25.68
CA ASP A 274 -33.72 8.32 24.52
C ASP A 274 -32.87 9.16 23.56
N TRP A 275 -33.33 9.23 22.30
CA TRP A 275 -32.82 10.10 21.24
C TRP A 275 -33.79 11.28 20.99
N PRO A 276 -33.35 12.55 20.90
CA PRO A 276 -34.19 13.64 20.43
C PRO A 276 -34.04 13.89 18.91
N ARG A 277 -35.18 14.28 18.33
CA ARG A 277 -35.42 14.63 16.93
C ARG A 277 -34.63 15.86 16.47
#